data_AF-A0A923YRQ8-F1
#
_entry.id   AF-A0A923YRQ8-F1
#
_cell.length_a   1.000
_cell.length_b   1.000
_cell.length_c   1.000
_cell.angle_alpha   90.00
_cell.angle_beta   90.00
_cell.angle_gamma   90.00
#
_symmetry.space_group_name_H-M   'P 1'
#
loop_
_entity.id
_entity.type
_entity.pdbx_description
1 polymer ?
#
loop_
_entity_poly.entity_id
_entity_poly.type
_entity_poly.pdbx_seq_one_letter_code
_entity_poly.pdbx_strand_id
1 'polypeptide(L)'
;MSEAGGVHSRPANLAARFARLISNTGPISLAHYMAEANAHYYTTRDPLGVTGDFITAPEISQMFGELIGLWLADMWIEAGRPEP
;
A
#
# COMPACT_ATOMS: atom_id res chain seq x y z
N MET A 1 35.39 -28.61 -5.13
CA MET A 1 35.66 -27.49 -4.21
C MET A 1 35.64 -26.20 -5.02
N SER A 2 34.45 -25.63 -5.15
CA SER A 2 34.01 -24.35 -5.75
C SER A 2 32.47 -24.50 -5.73
N GLU A 3 31.63 -23.58 -5.26
CA GLU A 3 31.54 -22.16 -5.61
C GLU A 3 31.04 -21.30 -4.43
N ALA A 4 31.41 -20.03 -4.48
CA ALA A 4 31.01 -18.98 -3.57
C ALA A 4 29.48 -18.76 -3.58
N GLY A 5 28.84 -18.98 -2.44
CA GLY A 5 27.47 -18.53 -2.19
C GLY A 5 27.44 -17.02 -1.98
N GLY A 6 27.05 -16.29 -3.02
CA GLY A 6 26.91 -14.83 -3.01
C GLY A 6 26.09 -14.34 -1.83
N VAL A 7 26.61 -13.32 -1.15
CA VAL A 7 25.92 -12.55 -0.12
C VAL A 7 24.63 -12.02 -0.72
N HIS A 8 23.52 -12.73 -0.50
CA HIS A 8 22.20 -12.17 -0.68
C HIS A 8 22.04 -11.16 0.45
N SER A 9 22.46 -9.92 0.20
CA SER A 9 22.21 -8.79 1.08
C SER A 9 20.70 -8.65 1.22
N ARG A 10 20.16 -9.30 2.26
CA ARG A 10 18.77 -9.18 2.68
C ARG A 10 18.51 -7.67 2.79
N PRO A 11 17.51 -7.11 2.09
CA PRO A 11 17.23 -5.69 2.20
C PRO A 11 17.14 -5.34 3.68
N ALA A 12 17.89 -4.32 4.12
CA ALA A 12 18.01 -4.00 5.53
C ALA A 12 16.61 -4.00 6.16
N ASN A 13 16.38 -4.94 7.07
CA ASN A 13 15.09 -5.14 7.74
C ASN A 13 14.55 -3.76 8.15
N LEU A 14 13.30 -3.43 7.77
CA LEU A 14 12.71 -2.13 8.03
C LEU A 14 12.83 -1.74 9.52
N ALA A 15 12.68 -2.71 10.43
CA ALA A 15 12.87 -2.50 11.86
C ALA A 15 14.30 -2.05 12.20
N ALA A 16 15.32 -2.62 11.56
CA ALA A 16 16.72 -2.22 11.76
C ALA A 16 16.99 -0.80 11.21
N ARG A 17 16.31 -0.39 10.14
CA ARG A 17 16.36 0.99 9.64
C ARG A 17 15.78 1.97 10.67
N PHE A 18 14.59 1.68 11.21
CA PHE A 18 13.97 2.53 12.24
C PHE A 18 14.79 2.59 13.52
N ALA A 19 15.30 1.46 14.02
CA ALA A 19 16.14 1.43 15.21
C ALA A 19 17.37 2.34 15.04
N ARG A 20 18.07 2.23 13.89
CA ARG A 20 19.22 3.08 13.58
C ARG A 20 18.85 4.56 13.50
N LEU A 21 17.74 4.89 12.86
CA LEU A 21 17.27 6.27 12.75
C LEU A 21 16.99 6.85 14.15
N ILE A 22 16.19 6.16 14.96
CA ILE A 22 15.81 6.61 16.30
C ILE A 22 17.03 6.75 17.21
N SER A 23 17.98 5.82 17.15
CA SER A 23 19.23 5.91 17.91
C SER A 23 20.07 7.12 17.54
N ASN A 24 20.06 7.55 16.26
CA ASN A 24 20.91 8.63 15.76
C ASN A 24 20.25 10.01 15.82
N THR A 25 18.93 10.10 15.65
CA THR A 25 18.20 11.38 15.50
C THR A 25 17.19 11.64 16.61
N GLY A 26 17.05 10.70 17.56
CA GLY A 26 15.99 10.73 18.56
C GLY A 26 14.66 10.18 18.04
N PRO A 27 13.59 10.25 18.87
CA PRO A 27 12.29 9.69 18.53
C PRO A 27 11.73 10.22 17.21
N ILE A 28 11.08 9.35 16.44
CA ILE A 28 10.30 9.73 15.27
C ILE A 28 8.82 9.81 15.61
N SER A 29 8.08 10.64 14.87
CA SER A 29 6.62 10.68 15.01
C SER A 29 5.99 9.37 14.54
N LEU A 30 4.82 9.04 15.08
CA LEU A 30 4.02 7.92 14.60
C LEU A 30 3.69 8.07 13.11
N ALA A 31 3.44 9.30 12.63
CA ALA A 31 3.17 9.56 11.23
C ALA A 31 4.35 9.16 10.31
N HIS A 32 5.58 9.49 10.70
CA HIS A 32 6.77 9.06 9.95
C HIS A 32 6.90 7.54 9.94
N TYR A 33 6.78 6.90 11.12
CA TYR A 33 6.82 5.44 11.22
C TYR A 33 5.78 4.78 10.31
N MET A 34 4.53 5.22 10.37
CA MET A 34 3.42 4.66 9.59
C MET A 34 3.62 4.86 8.09
N ALA A 35 4.12 6.03 7.65
CA ALA A 35 4.38 6.27 6.23
C ALA A 35 5.40 5.28 5.64
N GLU A 36 6.54 5.10 6.31
CA GLU A 36 7.60 4.17 5.86
C GLU A 36 7.15 2.70 5.97
N ALA A 37 6.44 2.32 7.04
CA ALA A 37 5.89 0.98 7.21
C ALA A 37 4.86 0.64 6.13
N ASN A 38 3.95 1.56 5.84
CA ASN A 38 2.92 1.39 4.83
C ASN A 38 3.52 1.29 3.43
N ALA A 39 4.48 2.16 3.11
CA ALA A 39 5.20 2.11 1.84
C ALA A 39 5.91 0.76 1.66
N HIS A 40 6.60 0.27 2.69
CA HIS A 40 7.25 -1.05 2.61
C HIS A 40 6.23 -2.19 2.44
N TYR A 41 5.12 -2.16 3.18
CA TYR A 41 4.09 -3.18 3.14
C TYR A 41 3.45 -3.30 1.74
N TYR A 42 3.04 -2.19 1.14
CA TYR A 42 2.33 -2.17 -0.15
C TYR A 42 3.25 -2.29 -1.37
N THR A 43 4.57 -2.13 -1.22
CA THR A 43 5.53 -2.28 -2.35
C THR A 43 6.13 -3.67 -2.46
N THR A 44 6.08 -4.46 -1.39
CA THR A 44 6.77 -5.76 -1.33
C THR A 44 5.88 -6.96 -1.61
N ARG A 45 4.56 -6.75 -1.67
CA ARG A 45 3.56 -7.80 -1.92
C ARG A 45 2.25 -7.21 -2.41
N ASP A 46 1.41 -8.06 -2.97
CA ASP A 46 0.00 -7.75 -3.25
C ASP A 46 -0.84 -8.20 -2.03
N PRO A 47 -1.37 -7.26 -1.23
CA PRO A 47 -2.07 -7.60 0.01
C PRO A 47 -3.58 -7.77 -0.16
N LEU A 48 -4.13 -7.50 -1.35
CA LEU A 48 -5.58 -7.46 -1.56
C LEU A 48 -6.10 -8.77 -2.18
N GLY A 49 -7.34 -9.11 -1.85
CA GLY A 49 -8.08 -10.22 -2.42
C GLY A 49 -8.15 -11.45 -1.53
N VAL A 50 -8.79 -12.51 -2.03
CA VAL A 50 -9.12 -13.74 -1.25
C VAL A 50 -7.87 -14.41 -0.66
N THR A 51 -6.74 -14.31 -1.37
CA THR A 51 -5.45 -14.87 -0.95
C THR A 51 -4.52 -13.84 -0.33
N GLY A 52 -4.95 -12.57 -0.26
CA GLY A 52 -4.20 -11.49 0.35
C GLY A 52 -4.38 -11.44 1.87
N ASP A 53 -3.79 -10.42 2.49
CA ASP A 53 -3.98 -10.15 3.91
C ASP A 53 -5.39 -9.60 4.18
N PHE A 54 -6.00 -8.94 3.19
CA PHE A 54 -7.32 -8.31 3.31
C PHE A 54 -8.14 -8.52 2.04
N ILE A 55 -9.43 -8.82 2.21
CA ILE A 55 -10.42 -8.74 1.15
C ILE A 55 -11.16 -7.40 1.27
N THR A 56 -11.45 -6.72 0.16
CA THR A 56 -12.17 -5.44 0.16
C THR A 56 -13.46 -5.53 -0.68
N ALA A 57 -14.29 -4.51 -0.61
CA ALA A 57 -15.63 -4.56 -1.22
C ALA A 57 -15.61 -4.79 -2.75
N PRO A 58 -14.73 -4.14 -3.54
CA PRO A 58 -14.56 -4.44 -4.96
C PRO A 58 -14.30 -5.91 -5.29
N GLU A 59 -13.49 -6.64 -4.51
CA GLU A 59 -13.21 -8.06 -4.79
C GLU A 59 -14.20 -9.04 -4.15
N ILE A 60 -15.19 -8.55 -3.39
CA ILE A 60 -16.35 -9.36 -2.96
C ILE A 60 -17.46 -9.35 -4.02
N SER A 61 -17.77 -8.20 -4.61
CA SER A 61 -18.90 -8.07 -5.54
C SER A 61 -18.70 -6.98 -6.59
N GLN A 62 -18.93 -7.35 -7.85
CA GLN A 62 -19.00 -6.42 -8.99
C GLN A 62 -19.98 -5.27 -8.74
N MET A 63 -21.09 -5.53 -8.05
CA MET A 63 -22.12 -4.52 -7.78
C MET A 63 -21.56 -3.31 -7.02
N PHE A 64 -20.49 -3.47 -6.23
CA PHE A 64 -19.85 -2.34 -5.57
C PHE A 64 -19.34 -1.31 -6.60
N GLY A 65 -18.62 -1.77 -7.63
CA GLY A 65 -18.10 -0.90 -8.68
C GLY A 65 -19.20 -0.26 -9.51
N GLU A 66 -20.26 -1.01 -9.83
CA GLU A 66 -21.40 -0.50 -10.60
C GLU A 66 -22.14 0.61 -9.87
N LEU A 67 -22.40 0.44 -8.58
CA LEU A 67 -23.11 1.43 -7.78
C LEU A 67 -22.29 2.72 -7.62
N ILE A 68 -20.97 2.59 -7.40
CA ILE A 68 -20.08 3.77 -7.37
C ILE A 68 -20.03 4.45 -8.74
N GLY A 69 -19.97 3.69 -9.84
CA GLY A 69 -19.98 4.23 -11.20
C GLY A 69 -21.26 4.99 -11.52
N LEU A 70 -22.42 4.42 -11.19
CA LEU A 70 -23.72 5.09 -11.34
C LEU A 70 -23.79 6.37 -10.50
N TRP A 71 -23.32 6.32 -9.25
CA TRP A 71 -23.29 7.50 -8.38
C TRP A 71 -22.37 8.60 -8.95
N LEU A 72 -21.19 8.26 -9.46
CA LEU A 72 -20.29 9.23 -10.11
C LEU A 72 -20.91 9.85 -11.36
N ALA A 73 -21.61 9.06 -12.18
CA ALA A 73 -22.31 9.55 -13.36
C ALA A 73 -23.45 10.50 -12.99
N ASP A 74 -24.21 10.18 -11.95
CA ASP A 74 -25.29 11.01 -11.43
C ASP A 74 -24.75 12.35 -10.91
N MET A 75 -23.70 12.32 -10.09
CA MET A 75 -23.02 13.54 -9.61
C MET A 75 -22.47 14.41 -10.74
N TRP A 76 -21.96 13.81 -11.81
CA TRP A 76 -21.49 14.55 -12.98
C TRP A 76 -22.64 15.24 -13.74
N ILE A 77 -23.79 14.58 -13.83
CA ILE A 77 -25.01 15.16 -14.40
C ILE A 77 -25.50 16.32 -13.53
N GLU A 78 -25.58 16.13 -12.22
CA GLU A 78 -25.96 17.18 -11.27
C GLU A 78 -24.99 18.38 -11.29
N ALA A 79 -23.70 18.14 -11.54
CA ALA A 79 -22.68 19.18 -11.67
C ALA A 79 -22.79 19.99 -12.99
N GLY A 80 -23.82 19.76 -13.80
CA GLY A 80 -24.10 20.55 -15.00
C GLY A 80 -23.40 20.07 -16.26
N ARG A 81 -22.85 18.85 -16.25
CA ARG A 81 -22.42 18.06 -17.41
C ARG A 81 -21.93 18.90 -18.62
N PRO A 82 -20.63 19.20 -18.76
CA PRO A 82 -20.14 19.96 -19.91
C PRO A 82 -20.49 19.24 -21.22
N GLU A 83 -21.15 19.96 -22.12
CA GLU A 83 -21.38 19.52 -23.50
C GLU A 83 -20.10 19.80 -24.32
N PRO A 84 -19.75 18.93 -25.30
CA PRO A 84 -18.61 19.14 -26.20
C PRO A 84 -18.64 20.45 -26.99
#